data_AF-A0AAD7UI90-F1
#
_entry.id   AF-A0AAD7UI90-F1
#
_cell.length_a   1.000
_cell.length_b   1.000
_cell.length_c   1.000
_cell.angle_alpha   90.00
_cell.angle_beta   90.00
_cell.angle_gamma   90.00
#
_symmetry.space_group_name_H-M   'P 1'
#
loop_
_entity.id
_entity.type
_entity.pdbx_description
1 polymer ?
#
loop_
_entity_poly.entity_id
_entity_poly.type
_entity_poly.pdbx_seq_one_letter_code
_entity_poly.pdbx_strand_id
1 'polypeptide(L)'
;MVSSQAAAAATAVRSGTGKNMVKRRTKVHFYRPKSFEPPKNPKYARKSVPTRSKLDKWRVIKYPLTTESAMKKIEDNNTLVFIVDVIANKRQIKEAVKQM
;
A
#
# COMPACT_ATOMS: atom_id res chain seq x y z
N MET A 1 60.89 25.14 10.74
CA MET A 1 59.74 24.21 10.80
C MET A 1 59.05 24.24 9.46
N VAL A 2 59.21 23.20 8.64
CA VAL A 2 58.54 23.14 7.32
C VAL A 2 57.04 23.03 7.58
N SER A 3 56.25 23.92 7.00
CA SER A 3 54.80 23.91 7.18
C SER A 3 54.24 22.55 6.77
N SER A 4 53.32 21.99 7.57
CA SER A 4 52.75 20.65 7.35
C SER A 4 52.17 20.48 5.94
N GLN A 5 51.69 21.59 5.37
CA GLN A 5 51.14 21.68 4.03
C GLN A 5 52.21 21.52 2.93
N ALA A 6 53.42 22.05 3.11
CA ALA A 6 54.51 21.92 2.15
C ALA A 6 55.06 20.49 2.10
N ALA A 7 55.17 19.82 3.26
CA ALA A 7 55.59 18.43 3.33
C ALA A 7 54.56 17.46 2.71
N ALA A 8 53.26 17.73 2.90
CA ALA A 8 52.17 16.97 2.28
C ALA A 8 52.12 17.16 0.76
N ALA A 9 52.38 18.37 0.26
CA ALA A 9 52.46 18.64 -1.17
C ALA A 9 53.66 17.94 -1.83
N ALA A 10 54.83 17.94 -1.18
CA ALA A 10 56.01 17.25 -1.70
C ALA A 10 55.83 15.72 -1.79
N THR A 11 55.15 15.11 -0.81
CA THR A 11 54.82 13.67 -0.83
C THR A 11 53.75 13.36 -1.88
N ALA A 12 52.71 14.19 -2.00
CA ALA A 12 51.68 14.09 -3.03
C ALA A 12 52.25 14.12 -4.46
N VAL A 13 53.25 14.95 -4.73
CA VAL A 13 53.90 15.05 -6.04
C VAL A 13 54.79 13.82 -6.32
N ARG A 14 55.48 13.30 -5.29
CA ARG A 14 56.40 12.17 -5.45
C ARG A 14 55.68 10.82 -5.59
N SER A 15 54.62 10.57 -4.82
CA SER A 15 53.93 9.26 -4.79
C SER A 15 52.53 9.29 -5.42
N GLY A 16 52.04 10.45 -5.85
CA GLY A 16 50.67 10.63 -6.30
C GLY A 16 49.65 10.66 -5.15
N THR A 17 48.53 11.34 -5.35
CA THR A 17 47.41 11.46 -4.37
C THR A 17 46.27 10.46 -4.60
N GLY A 18 46.43 9.54 -5.55
CA GLY A 18 45.38 8.64 -5.98
C GLY A 18 45.21 7.44 -5.04
N LYS A 19 44.12 7.42 -4.26
CA LYS A 19 43.61 6.14 -3.75
C LYS A 19 43.01 5.38 -4.93
N ASN A 20 43.74 4.40 -5.47
CA ASN A 20 43.24 3.52 -6.54
C ASN A 20 42.15 2.59 -5.99
N MET A 21 40.94 3.12 -5.87
CA MET A 21 39.79 2.36 -5.37
C MET A 21 39.18 1.57 -6.53
N VAL A 22 39.63 0.32 -6.69
CA VAL A 22 39.11 -0.58 -7.73
C VAL A 22 37.75 -1.12 -7.32
N LYS A 23 36.77 -1.05 -8.22
CA LYS A 23 35.45 -1.67 -8.01
C LYS A 23 35.57 -3.19 -8.13
N ARG A 24 35.83 -3.85 -7.00
CA ARG A 24 35.90 -5.33 -6.89
C ARG A 24 34.51 -5.93 -7.14
N ARG A 25 34.44 -6.93 -8.03
CA ARG A 25 33.24 -7.72 -8.30
C ARG A 25 33.50 -9.13 -7.79
N THR A 26 32.75 -9.58 -6.79
CA THR A 26 32.99 -10.87 -6.11
C THR A 26 32.22 -12.02 -6.75
N LYS A 27 31.22 -11.74 -7.61
CA LYS A 27 30.40 -12.75 -8.30
C LYS A 27 30.86 -12.92 -9.74
N VAL A 28 30.75 -14.15 -10.26
CA VAL A 28 31.07 -14.50 -11.67
C VAL A 28 30.03 -13.92 -12.64
N HIS A 29 28.77 -13.83 -12.21
CA HIS A 29 27.69 -13.29 -13.03
C HIS A 29 27.54 -11.78 -12.86
N PHE A 30 27.25 -11.11 -13.98
CA PHE A 30 26.86 -9.70 -14.00
C PHE A 30 25.38 -9.54 -13.65
N TYR A 31 25.06 -8.60 -12.76
CA TYR A 31 23.70 -8.24 -12.41
C TYR A 31 23.45 -6.78 -12.76
N ARG A 32 22.27 -6.48 -13.30
CA ARG A 32 21.84 -5.10 -13.54
C ARG A 32 21.88 -4.33 -12.21
N PRO A 33 22.58 -3.18 -12.12
CA PRO A 33 22.55 -2.37 -10.91
C PRO A 33 21.13 -1.86 -10.66
N LYS A 34 20.74 -1.79 -9.39
CA LYS A 34 19.43 -1.23 -9.03
C LYS A 34 19.41 0.24 -9.46
N SER A 35 18.53 0.55 -10.40
CA SER A 35 18.29 1.92 -10.86
C SER A 35 17.08 2.51 -10.14
N PHE A 36 16.99 3.84 -10.11
CA PHE A 36 15.79 4.52 -9.68
C PHE A 36 14.65 4.26 -10.68
N GLU A 37 13.47 3.94 -10.16
CA GLU A 37 12.23 3.77 -10.93
C GLU A 37 11.26 4.88 -10.50
N PRO A 38 11.01 5.89 -11.35
CA PRO A 38 10.14 7.01 -10.99
C PRO A 38 8.68 6.54 -10.81
N PRO A 39 7.93 7.11 -9.86
CA PRO A 39 6.50 6.83 -9.72
C PRO A 39 5.72 7.28 -10.96
N LYS A 40 4.59 6.63 -11.24
CA LYS A 40 3.73 6.99 -12.38
C LYS A 40 3.15 8.40 -12.17
N ASN A 41 3.48 9.34 -13.06
CA ASN A 41 2.94 10.70 -13.09
C ASN A 41 2.20 10.96 -14.42
N PRO A 42 0.91 10.63 -14.54
CA PRO A 42 0.15 10.86 -15.78
C PRO A 42 -0.11 12.36 -15.99
N LYS A 43 0.08 12.85 -17.22
CA LYS A 43 -0.13 14.27 -17.56
C LYS A 43 -1.61 14.70 -17.55
N TYR A 44 -2.53 13.74 -17.64
CA TYR A 44 -3.97 13.98 -17.69
C TYR A 44 -4.71 12.87 -16.93
N ALA A 45 -5.91 13.19 -16.43
CA ALA A 45 -6.76 12.21 -15.78
C ALA A 45 -7.30 11.20 -16.80
N ARG A 46 -7.18 9.89 -16.53
CA ARG A 46 -7.71 8.83 -17.41
C ARG A 46 -9.23 8.72 -17.41
N LYS A 47 -9.88 9.26 -16.38
CA LYS A 47 -11.33 9.35 -16.23
C LYS A 47 -11.64 10.76 -15.74
N SER A 48 -12.69 11.37 -16.30
CA SER A 48 -13.13 12.72 -15.92
C SER A 48 -13.65 12.78 -14.50
N VAL A 49 -14.35 11.73 -14.03
CA VAL A 49 -14.99 11.69 -12.70
C VAL A 49 -14.71 10.34 -12.04
N PRO A 50 -14.42 10.30 -10.72
CA PRO A 50 -14.32 9.05 -9.97
C PRO A 50 -15.69 8.34 -9.88
N THR A 51 -15.66 7.01 -9.87
CA THR A 51 -16.87 6.20 -9.66
C THR A 51 -17.25 6.18 -8.18
N ARG A 52 -18.51 6.47 -7.87
CA ARG A 52 -19.05 6.30 -6.50
C ARG A 52 -19.19 4.82 -6.13
N SER A 53 -19.01 4.50 -4.84
CA SER A 53 -19.41 3.19 -4.33
C SER A 53 -20.92 3.01 -4.51
N LYS A 54 -21.32 1.90 -5.12
CA LYS A 54 -22.73 1.55 -5.32
C LYS A 54 -23.28 0.68 -4.19
N LEU A 55 -22.46 0.28 -3.23
CA LEU A 55 -22.85 -0.57 -2.11
C LEU A 55 -23.07 0.33 -0.90
N ASP A 56 -24.28 0.85 -0.79
CA ASP A 56 -24.75 1.71 0.31
C ASP A 56 -25.57 0.90 1.32
N LYS A 57 -25.91 1.51 2.46
CA LYS A 57 -26.61 0.81 3.56
C LYS A 57 -27.95 0.18 3.13
N TRP A 58 -28.68 0.85 2.24
CA TRP A 58 -29.97 0.39 1.71
C TRP A 58 -29.83 -0.79 0.76
N ARG A 59 -28.70 -0.90 0.07
CA ARG A 59 -28.42 -2.06 -0.77
C ARG A 59 -27.84 -3.22 0.03
N VAL A 60 -27.05 -2.94 1.07
CA VAL A 60 -26.46 -3.98 1.95
C VAL A 60 -27.56 -4.82 2.61
N ILE A 61 -28.57 -4.18 3.20
CA ILE A 61 -29.72 -4.84 3.81
C ILE A 61 -30.91 -4.70 2.87
N LYS A 62 -31.40 -5.81 2.32
CA LYS A 62 -32.47 -5.77 1.32
C LYS A 62 -33.85 -5.75 1.98
N TYR A 63 -34.16 -6.76 2.78
CA TYR A 63 -35.43 -6.89 3.48
C TYR A 63 -35.33 -7.90 4.64
N PRO A 64 -36.20 -7.79 5.66
CA PRO A 64 -36.28 -8.77 6.73
C PRO A 64 -36.81 -10.10 6.22
N LEU A 65 -36.33 -11.20 6.79
CA LEU A 65 -36.83 -12.53 6.49
C LEU A 65 -38.01 -12.85 7.43
N THR A 66 -39.19 -13.09 6.87
CA THR A 66 -40.44 -13.27 7.62
C THR A 66 -40.91 -14.72 7.67
N THR A 67 -39.99 -15.69 7.71
CA THR A 67 -40.34 -17.11 7.86
C THR A 67 -40.63 -17.44 9.33
N GLU A 68 -41.44 -18.45 9.61
CA GLU A 68 -41.73 -18.88 11.00
C GLU A 68 -40.47 -19.14 11.82
N SER A 69 -39.47 -19.78 11.20
CA SER A 69 -38.16 -20.02 11.80
C SER A 69 -37.38 -18.73 12.11
N ALA A 70 -37.58 -17.67 11.32
CA ALA A 70 -36.98 -16.37 11.56
C ALA A 70 -37.75 -15.60 12.65
N MET A 71 -39.08 -15.66 12.63
CA MET A 71 -39.94 -15.09 13.67
C MET A 71 -39.61 -15.68 15.05
N LYS A 72 -39.46 -17.01 15.12
CA LYS A 72 -39.05 -17.70 16.35
C LYS A 72 -37.69 -17.21 16.88
N LYS A 73 -36.73 -16.93 16.01
CA LYS A 73 -35.40 -16.39 16.40
C LYS A 73 -35.44 -14.95 16.91
N ILE A 74 -36.46 -14.18 16.52
CA ILE A 74 -36.70 -12.84 17.06
C ILE A 74 -37.16 -12.95 18.51
N GLU A 75 -38.06 -13.90 18.80
CA GLU A 75 -38.63 -14.12 20.13
C GLU A 75 -37.63 -14.80 21.09
N ASP A 76 -37.06 -15.94 20.70
CA ASP A 76 -36.26 -16.78 21.59
C ASP A 76 -34.87 -16.19 21.89
N ASN A 77 -34.23 -15.58 20.88
CA ASN A 77 -32.82 -15.19 20.94
C ASN A 77 -32.58 -13.68 20.83
N ASN A 78 -33.63 -12.88 20.61
CA ASN A 78 -33.51 -11.45 20.28
C ASN A 78 -32.60 -11.22 19.06
N THR A 79 -32.76 -12.05 18.01
CA THR A 79 -31.98 -11.96 16.77
C THR A 79 -32.85 -11.65 15.56
N LEU A 80 -32.57 -10.53 14.89
CA LEU A 80 -33.22 -10.18 13.63
C LEU A 80 -32.55 -10.92 12.47
N VAL A 81 -33.36 -11.44 11.54
CA VAL A 81 -32.89 -12.15 10.35
C VAL A 81 -33.18 -11.33 9.10
N PHE A 82 -32.15 -11.05 8.32
CA PHE A 82 -32.26 -10.25 7.09
C PHE A 82 -31.67 -10.99 5.89
N ILE A 83 -32.21 -10.70 4.71
CA ILE A 83 -31.56 -11.03 3.44
C ILE A 83 -30.66 -9.86 3.02
N VAL A 84 -29.41 -10.16 2.67
CA VAL A 84 -28.35 -9.19 2.38
C VAL A 84 -27.81 -9.32 0.95
N ASP A 85 -27.05 -8.32 0.48
CA ASP A 85 -26.28 -8.42 -0.77
C ASP A 85 -25.12 -9.42 -0.60
N VAL A 86 -24.88 -10.24 -1.62
CA VAL A 86 -23.90 -11.34 -1.63
C VAL A 86 -22.46 -10.81 -1.45
N ILE A 87 -22.22 -9.58 -1.89
CA ILE A 87 -20.88 -8.96 -1.83
C ILE A 87 -20.61 -8.34 -0.45
N ALA A 88 -21.64 -8.16 0.39
CA ALA A 88 -21.51 -7.47 1.67
C ALA A 88 -20.78 -8.33 2.72
N ASN A 89 -19.85 -7.72 3.44
CA ASN A 89 -19.14 -8.37 4.54
C ASN A 89 -19.82 -8.14 5.90
N LYS A 90 -19.45 -8.92 6.92
CA LYS A 90 -20.05 -8.83 8.27
C LYS A 90 -19.89 -7.45 8.92
N ARG A 91 -18.80 -6.72 8.62
CA ARG A 91 -18.56 -5.37 9.18
C ARG A 91 -19.52 -4.35 8.57
N GLN A 92 -19.69 -4.40 7.25
CA GLN A 92 -20.63 -3.56 6.50
C GLN A 92 -22.07 -3.83 6.91
N ILE A 93 -22.46 -5.10 7.12
CA ILE A 93 -23.81 -5.44 7.60
C ILE A 93 -24.03 -4.87 9.00
N LYS A 94 -23.07 -5.03 9.92
CA LYS A 94 -23.17 -4.46 11.27
C LYS A 94 -23.32 -2.94 11.26
N GLU A 95 -22.52 -2.25 10.44
CA GLU A 95 -22.59 -0.80 10.29
C GLU A 95 -23.91 -0.37 9.64
N ALA A 96 -24.37 -1.07 8.61
CA ALA A 96 -25.62 -0.79 7.93
C ALA A 96 -26.81 -0.91 8.88
N VAL A 97 -26.88 -1.97 9.71
CA VAL A 97 -27.97 -2.14 10.70
C VAL A 97 -27.92 -1.03 11.76
N LYS A 98 -26.73 -0.59 12.17
CA LYS A 98 -26.58 0.49 13.17
C LYS A 98 -26.96 1.87 12.62
N GLN A 99 -26.77 2.09 11.31
CA GLN A 99 -27.03 3.37 10.64
C GLN A 99 -28.39 3.42 9.91
N MET A 100 -29.09 2.29 9.83
CA MET A 100 -30.47 2.20 9.35
C MET A 100 -31.36 2.94 10.34
#